data_AF-A0A3B8LX82-F1
#
_entry.id   AF-A0A3B8LX82-F1
#
_cell.length_a   1.000
_cell.length_b   1.000
_cell.length_c   1.000
_cell.angle_alpha   90.00
_cell.angle_beta   90.00
_cell.angle_gamma   90.00
#
_symmetry.space_group_name_H-M   'P 1'
#
loop_
_entity.id
_entity.type
_entity.pdbx_description
1 polymer ?
#
loop_
_entity_poly.entity_id
_entity_poly.type
_entity_poly.pdbx_seq_one_letter_code
_entity_poly.pdbx_strand_id
1 'polypeptide(L)'
;MSSWSEGWPLSIGIGKSLGQRNAPSLFNVALGQLFFWDGRASSLEAQVRFSIENPRELGSNLTEGVSRLKADLAYVSAFGRTFPDGVTAAIVARSIADFERTLLLGKSRIDQFRAGKADALTDAQRQGLWLCESRGRCIRERTSPTYVSTTPGLAAGERIPMWGG
;
A
#
# COMPACT_ATOMS: atom_id res chain seq x y z
N MET A 1 -5.95 14.22 10.14
CA MET A 1 -5.61 13.31 9.03
C MET A 1 -4.13 12.99 9.12
N SER A 2 -3.77 11.72 9.33
CA SER A 2 -2.40 11.21 9.20
C SER A 2 -2.41 9.66 9.21
N SER A 3 -3.16 9.05 8.28
CA SER A 3 -3.15 7.60 8.00
C SER A 3 -2.31 7.25 6.78
N TRP A 4 -1.41 8.14 6.35
CA TRP A 4 -0.68 8.04 5.07
C TRP A 4 -1.59 7.77 3.88
N SER A 5 -2.77 8.40 3.88
CA SER A 5 -3.77 8.36 2.82
C SER A 5 -4.44 9.73 2.69
N GLU A 6 -5.07 9.97 1.54
CA GLU A 6 -5.89 11.14 1.32
C GLU A 6 -7.32 10.91 1.84
N GLY A 7 -7.97 11.96 2.35
CA GLY A 7 -9.39 11.88 2.76
C GLY A 7 -10.38 12.36 1.71
N TRP A 8 -9.91 12.59 0.48
CA TRP A 8 -10.75 12.92 -0.67
C TRP A 8 -11.20 11.65 -1.40
N PRO A 9 -12.40 11.62 -2.01
CA PRO A 9 -12.86 10.47 -2.77
C PRO A 9 -11.96 10.12 -3.98
N LEU A 10 -11.28 11.14 -4.53
CA LEU A 10 -10.38 11.02 -5.68
C LEU A 10 -9.07 11.75 -5.39
N SER A 11 -7.97 11.17 -5.87
CA SER A 11 -6.65 11.77 -5.72
C SER A 11 -6.51 13.02 -6.60
N ILE A 12 -5.79 14.04 -6.13
CA ILE A 12 -5.51 15.25 -6.91
C ILE A 12 -4.04 15.24 -7.33
N GLY A 13 -3.78 15.11 -8.63
CA GLY A 13 -2.45 15.12 -9.20
C GLY A 13 -2.02 16.47 -9.76
N ILE A 14 -0.98 16.44 -10.61
CA ILE A 14 -0.40 17.62 -11.24
C ILE A 14 -1.45 18.46 -11.98
N GLY A 15 -1.34 19.79 -11.86
CA GLY A 15 -2.26 20.73 -12.49
C GLY A 15 -3.70 20.67 -11.95
N LYS A 16 -3.92 20.11 -10.75
CA LYS A 16 -5.25 19.85 -10.14
C LYS A 16 -6.07 18.80 -10.90
N SER A 17 -5.40 17.92 -11.63
CA SER A 17 -6.06 16.82 -12.33
C SER A 17 -6.65 15.83 -11.33
N LEU A 18 -7.92 15.46 -11.50
CA LEU A 18 -8.52 14.41 -10.69
C LEU A 18 -8.09 13.03 -11.21
N GLY A 19 -7.62 12.19 -10.30
CA GLY A 19 -7.41 10.77 -10.52
C GLY A 19 -8.74 10.02 -10.64
N GLN A 20 -8.66 8.72 -10.91
CA GLN A 20 -9.84 7.86 -11.05
C GLN A 20 -10.26 7.21 -9.73
N ARG A 21 -9.39 7.23 -8.71
CA ARG A 21 -9.56 6.53 -7.43
C ARG A 21 -8.93 7.31 -6.28
N ASN A 22 -9.35 7.00 -5.06
CA ASN A 22 -8.68 7.41 -3.83
C ASN A 22 -7.32 6.67 -3.71
N ALA A 23 -6.31 7.38 -3.20
CA ALA A 23 -5.01 6.80 -2.88
C ALA A 23 -5.09 5.95 -1.60
N PRO A 24 -4.83 4.63 -1.67
CA PRO A 24 -4.82 3.78 -0.49
C PRO A 24 -3.73 4.20 0.50
N SER A 25 -3.85 3.75 1.76
CA SER A 25 -2.82 3.99 2.77
C SER A 25 -1.51 3.27 2.44
N LEU A 26 -0.37 3.90 2.75
CA LEU A 26 0.95 3.26 2.70
C LEU A 26 1.23 2.33 3.90
N PHE A 27 0.43 2.40 4.98
CA PHE A 27 0.64 1.52 6.12
C PHE A 27 0.41 0.05 5.76
N ASN A 28 1.34 -0.81 6.16
CA ASN A 28 1.33 -2.25 5.89
C ASN A 28 1.27 -2.61 4.40
N VAL A 29 1.53 -1.67 3.48
CA VAL A 29 1.47 -1.91 2.02
C VAL A 29 2.44 -3.03 1.60
N ALA A 30 3.59 -3.12 2.27
CA ALA A 30 4.60 -4.15 2.04
C ALA A 30 4.14 -5.59 2.36
N LEU A 31 3.01 -5.76 3.05
CA LEU A 31 2.42 -7.08 3.32
C LEU A 31 1.54 -7.58 2.16
N GLY A 32 1.30 -6.73 1.16
CA GLY A 32 0.58 -7.08 -0.07
C GLY A 32 1.44 -7.88 -1.04
N GLN A 33 0.77 -8.70 -1.87
CA GLN A 33 1.41 -9.47 -2.95
C GLN A 33 1.32 -8.77 -4.31
N LEU A 34 0.30 -7.94 -4.50
CA LEU A 34 0.05 -7.15 -5.69
C LEU A 34 -0.31 -5.72 -5.26
N PHE A 35 0.12 -4.76 -6.07
CA PHE A 35 0.01 -3.34 -5.78
C PHE A 35 -0.89 -2.65 -6.81
N PHE A 36 -1.48 -1.53 -6.40
CA PHE A 36 -2.68 -0.91 -6.98
C PHE A 36 -3.95 -1.75 -6.85
N TRP A 37 -5.08 -1.06 -6.97
CA TRP A 37 -6.42 -1.63 -6.94
C TRP A 37 -6.69 -2.68 -8.03
N ASP A 38 -6.00 -2.59 -9.17
CA ASP A 38 -6.08 -3.54 -10.29
C ASP A 38 -4.98 -4.62 -10.24
N GLY A 39 -4.09 -4.58 -9.25
CA GLY A 39 -3.00 -5.55 -9.09
C GLY A 39 -1.93 -5.50 -10.19
N ARG A 40 -1.88 -4.44 -11.01
CA ARG A 40 -0.98 -4.38 -12.18
C ARG A 40 0.51 -4.33 -11.83
N ALA A 41 0.84 -4.00 -10.59
CA ALA A 41 2.22 -3.95 -10.11
C ALA A 41 2.51 -5.17 -9.23
N SER A 42 3.56 -5.91 -9.56
CA SER A 42 4.02 -7.09 -8.83
C SER A 42 5.08 -6.78 -7.76
N SER A 43 5.53 -5.53 -7.67
CA SER A 43 6.46 -5.07 -6.62
C SER A 43 6.18 -3.60 -6.26
N LEU A 44 6.65 -3.19 -5.07
CA LEU A 44 6.62 -1.78 -4.64
C LEU A 44 7.46 -0.91 -5.56
N GLU A 45 8.60 -1.40 -6.04
CA GLU A 45 9.45 -0.68 -6.99
C GLU A 45 8.72 -0.40 -8.31
N ALA A 46 7.95 -1.38 -8.80
CA ALA A 46 7.10 -1.19 -9.98
C ALA A 46 5.97 -0.20 -9.69
N GLN A 47 5.35 -0.29 -8.52
CA GLN A 47 4.31 0.65 -8.08
C GLN A 47 4.82 2.10 -8.05
N VAL A 48 5.98 2.35 -7.44
CA VAL A 48 6.62 3.67 -7.35
C VAL A 48 6.88 4.24 -8.74
N ARG A 49 7.44 3.42 -9.63
CA ARG A 49 7.71 3.82 -11.01
C ARG A 49 6.42 4.25 -11.73
N PHE A 50 5.36 3.45 -11.63
CA PHE A 50 4.09 3.77 -12.27
C PHE A 50 3.48 5.08 -11.77
N SER A 51 3.58 5.39 -10.48
CA SER A 51 3.07 6.65 -9.93
C SER A 51 3.89 7.87 -10.36
N ILE A 52 5.22 7.75 -10.46
CA ILE A 52 6.08 8.82 -10.99
C ILE A 52 5.78 9.11 -12.46
N GLU A 53 5.61 8.07 -13.26
CA GLU A 53 5.40 8.18 -14.71
C GLU A 53 3.96 8.53 -15.09
N ASN A 54 2.98 8.39 -14.18
CA ASN A 54 1.58 8.65 -14.49
C ASN A 54 1.33 10.16 -14.71
N PRO A 55 0.89 10.59 -15.92
CA PRO A 55 0.66 12.01 -16.25
C PRO A 55 -0.47 12.67 -15.46
N ARG A 56 -1.33 11.89 -14.80
CA ARG A 56 -2.41 12.38 -13.94
C ARG A 56 -2.06 12.38 -12.47
N GLU A 57 -0.91 11.84 -12.08
CA GLU A 57 -0.37 11.87 -10.72
C GLU A 57 0.81 12.84 -10.68
N LEU A 58 2.04 12.35 -10.81
CA LEU A 58 3.24 13.19 -10.80
C LEU A 58 3.64 13.70 -12.19
N GLY A 59 3.34 12.95 -13.24
CA GLY A 59 3.63 13.32 -14.64
C GLY A 59 5.10 13.61 -14.92
N SER A 60 5.99 12.89 -14.24
CA SER A 60 7.44 13.03 -14.37
C SER A 60 8.03 11.79 -15.05
N ASN A 61 9.34 11.76 -15.25
CA ASN A 61 10.05 10.53 -15.55
C ASN A 61 11.18 10.29 -14.53
N LEU A 62 11.53 9.02 -14.29
CA LEU A 62 12.58 8.67 -13.33
C LEU A 62 13.96 9.17 -13.75
N THR A 63 14.25 9.27 -15.04
CA THR A 63 15.53 9.77 -15.56
C THR A 63 15.78 11.23 -15.18
N GLU A 64 14.73 12.05 -15.25
CA GLU A 64 14.73 13.44 -14.82
C GLU A 64 14.88 13.52 -13.31
N GLY A 65 14.17 12.68 -12.55
CA GLY A 65 14.35 12.55 -11.10
C GLY A 65 15.80 12.23 -10.72
N VAL A 66 16.42 11.27 -11.39
CA VAL A 66 17.84 10.92 -11.22
C VAL A 66 18.75 12.11 -11.53
N SER A 67 18.47 12.84 -12.61
CA SER A 67 19.26 14.00 -13.01
C SER A 67 19.21 15.10 -11.95
N ARG A 68 18.02 15.37 -11.39
CA ARG A 68 17.82 16.32 -10.29
C ARG A 68 18.54 15.88 -9.02
N LEU A 69 18.45 14.60 -8.66
CA LEU A 69 19.13 14.04 -7.48
C LEU A 69 20.66 14.06 -7.64
N LYS A 70 21.19 13.84 -8.85
CA LYS A 70 22.63 13.94 -9.13
C LYS A 70 23.17 15.37 -9.11
N ALA A 71 22.31 16.37 -9.33
CA ALA A 71 22.69 17.78 -9.23
C ALA A 71 22.83 18.26 -7.78
N ASP A 72 22.35 17.48 -6.80
CA ASP A 72 22.43 17.80 -5.38
C ASP A 72 23.49 16.95 -4.69
N LEU A 73 24.56 17.60 -4.21
CA LEU A 73 25.69 16.95 -3.54
C LEU A 73 25.28 16.21 -2.26
N ALA A 74 24.25 16.69 -1.54
CA ALA A 74 23.76 16.02 -0.34
C ALA A 74 23.11 14.68 -0.69
N TYR A 75 22.30 14.64 -1.74
CA TYR A 75 21.71 13.39 -2.24
C TYR A 75 22.76 12.44 -2.81
N VAL A 76 23.71 12.93 -3.60
CA VAL A 76 24.82 12.09 -4.10
C VAL A 76 25.59 11.46 -2.94
N SER A 77 25.92 12.23 -1.90
CA SER A 77 26.61 11.70 -0.72
C SER A 77 25.75 10.68 0.05
N ALA A 78 24.46 10.95 0.25
CA ALA A 78 23.56 10.05 0.94
C ALA A 78 23.39 8.71 0.21
N PHE A 79 23.12 8.76 -1.10
CA PHE A 79 23.01 7.55 -1.92
C PHE A 79 24.32 6.78 -1.97
N GLY A 80 25.47 7.46 -2.11
CA GLY A 80 26.79 6.80 -2.15
C GLY A 80 27.18 6.08 -0.86
N ARG A 81 26.62 6.47 0.30
CA ARG A 81 26.85 5.77 1.58
C ARG A 81 26.03 4.48 1.71
N THR A 82 24.88 4.42 1.05
CA THR A 82 23.91 3.32 1.22
C THR A 82 23.91 2.36 0.03
N PHE A 83 24.19 2.86 -1.17
CA PHE A 83 24.09 2.13 -2.43
C PHE A 83 25.37 2.25 -3.25
N PRO A 84 26.10 1.13 -3.50
CA PRO A 84 27.36 1.15 -4.24
C PRO A 84 27.27 1.77 -5.64
N ASP A 85 26.16 1.55 -6.36
CA ASP A 85 25.99 2.08 -7.72
C ASP A 85 25.48 3.55 -7.74
N GLY A 86 25.32 4.17 -6.57
CA GLY A 86 24.89 5.56 -6.42
C GLY A 86 23.46 5.84 -6.89
N VAL A 87 23.23 7.01 -7.48
CA VAL A 87 21.90 7.45 -7.90
C VAL A 87 21.57 6.86 -9.28
N THR A 88 20.73 5.82 -9.31
CA THR A 88 20.15 5.24 -10.53
C THR A 88 18.63 5.17 -10.42
N ALA A 89 17.91 5.06 -11.54
CA ALA A 89 16.45 4.99 -11.53
C ALA A 89 15.93 3.80 -10.69
N ALA A 90 16.60 2.65 -10.82
CA ALA A 90 16.29 1.45 -10.04
C ALA A 90 16.55 1.67 -8.53
N ILE A 91 17.65 2.32 -8.16
CA ILE A 91 17.97 2.60 -6.75
C ILE A 91 17.03 3.65 -6.16
N VAL A 92 16.59 4.65 -6.94
CA VAL A 92 15.57 5.61 -6.50
C VAL A 92 14.25 4.89 -6.20
N ALA A 93 13.74 4.09 -7.14
CA ALA A 93 12.52 3.31 -6.92
C ALA A 93 12.65 2.36 -5.71
N ARG A 94 13.79 1.68 -5.58
CA ARG A 94 14.09 0.81 -4.45
C ARG A 94 14.15 1.57 -3.12
N SER A 95 14.79 2.74 -3.07
CA SER A 95 14.90 3.51 -1.83
C SER A 95 13.54 3.94 -1.28
N ILE A 96 12.59 4.27 -2.16
CA ILE A 96 11.22 4.60 -1.78
C ILE A 96 10.50 3.33 -1.30
N ALA A 97 10.61 2.23 -2.04
CA ALA A 97 10.02 0.95 -1.66
C ALA A 97 10.57 0.44 -0.30
N ASP A 98 11.86 0.64 -0.03
CA ASP A 98 12.48 0.29 1.24
C ASP A 98 11.95 1.15 2.39
N PHE A 99 11.71 2.44 2.16
CA PHE A 99 11.00 3.29 3.13
C PHE A 99 9.57 2.80 3.38
N GLU A 100 8.81 2.47 2.34
CA GLU A 100 7.44 1.94 2.46
C GLU A 100 7.40 0.63 3.27
N ARG A 101 8.43 -0.23 3.13
CA ARG A 101 8.58 -1.45 3.94
C ARG A 101 8.76 -1.17 5.43
N THR A 102 9.20 0.03 5.82
CA THR A 102 9.31 0.41 7.24
C THR A 102 7.97 0.84 7.84
N LEU A 103 6.96 1.14 7.03
CA LEU A 103 5.65 1.65 7.47
C LEU A 103 4.74 0.52 7.95
N LEU A 104 5.23 -0.28 8.89
CA LEU A 104 4.48 -1.38 9.50
C LEU A 104 3.74 -0.89 10.75
N LEU A 105 2.43 -1.09 10.75
CA LEU A 105 1.59 -0.95 11.92
C LEU A 105 1.28 -2.33 12.50
N GLY A 106 1.58 -2.50 13.78
CA GLY A 106 1.18 -3.66 14.57
C GLY A 106 0.74 -3.25 15.97
N LYS A 107 0.52 -4.23 16.83
CA LYS A 107 0.06 -4.05 18.23
C LYS A 107 -1.33 -3.43 18.36
N SER A 108 -2.16 -3.55 17.32
CA SER A 108 -3.58 -3.22 17.42
C SER A 108 -4.25 -4.05 18.53
N ARG A 109 -5.44 -3.64 18.96
CA ARG A 109 -6.19 -4.41 19.98
C ARG A 109 -6.51 -5.83 19.50
N ILE A 110 -6.68 -6.04 18.18
CA ILE A 110 -6.87 -7.37 17.59
C ILE A 110 -5.55 -8.17 17.63
N ASP A 111 -4.40 -7.54 17.35
CA ASP A 111 -3.09 -8.21 17.45
C ASP A 111 -2.80 -8.66 18.89
N GLN A 112 -3.07 -7.78 19.86
CA GLN A 112 -2.93 -8.09 21.28
C GLN A 112 -3.86 -9.23 21.71
N PHE A 113 -5.11 -9.20 21.25
CA PHE A 113 -6.08 -10.27 21.51
C PHE A 113 -5.61 -11.61 20.97
N ARG A 114 -5.11 -11.64 19.72
CA ARG A 114 -4.54 -12.83 19.09
C ARG A 114 -3.24 -13.31 19.74
N ALA A 115 -2.47 -12.40 20.34
CA ALA A 115 -1.30 -12.73 21.15
C ALA A 115 -1.64 -13.25 22.57
N GLY A 116 -2.92 -13.51 22.87
CA GLY A 116 -3.36 -14.12 24.12
C GLY A 116 -3.88 -13.13 25.18
N LYS A 117 -3.86 -11.82 24.90
CA LYS A 117 -4.43 -10.81 25.80
C LYS A 117 -5.95 -10.77 25.67
N ALA A 118 -6.65 -11.65 26.38
CA ALA A 118 -8.09 -11.85 26.24
C ALA A 118 -8.94 -10.59 26.48
N ASP A 119 -8.50 -9.69 27.37
CA ASP A 119 -9.14 -8.41 27.72
C ASP A 119 -8.85 -7.28 26.71
N ALA A 120 -8.01 -7.53 25.70
CA ALA A 120 -7.69 -6.52 24.69
C ALA A 120 -8.92 -6.12 23.86
N LEU A 121 -9.94 -6.97 23.73
CA LEU A 121 -11.21 -6.65 23.08
C LEU A 121 -12.37 -6.64 24.09
N THR A 122 -13.35 -5.78 23.84
CA THR A 122 -14.66 -5.83 24.53
C THR A 122 -15.48 -7.02 24.02
N ASP A 123 -16.54 -7.41 24.75
CA ASP A 123 -17.46 -8.46 24.31
C ASP A 123 -18.07 -8.17 22.93
N ALA A 124 -18.53 -6.93 22.70
CA ALA A 124 -19.07 -6.51 21.42
C ALA A 124 -18.03 -6.63 20.28
N GLN A 125 -16.78 -6.29 20.54
CA GLN A 125 -15.70 -6.43 19.55
C GLN A 125 -15.35 -7.89 19.27
N ARG A 126 -15.35 -8.76 20.29
CA ARG A 126 -15.18 -10.21 20.10
C ARG A 126 -16.30 -10.82 19.28
N GLN A 127 -17.54 -10.42 19.54
CA GLN A 127 -18.70 -10.86 18.77
C GLN A 127 -18.62 -10.38 17.31
N GLY A 128 -18.21 -9.13 17.08
CA GLY A 128 -17.98 -8.59 15.73
C GLY A 128 -16.88 -9.32 14.98
N LEU A 129 -15.77 -9.63 15.65
CA LEU A 129 -14.67 -10.44 15.09
C LEU A 129 -15.17 -11.84 14.70
N TRP A 130 -15.87 -12.53 15.61
CA TRP A 130 -16.46 -13.83 15.35
C TRP A 130 -17.42 -13.79 14.16
N LEU A 131 -18.29 -12.78 14.09
CA LEU A 131 -19.23 -12.62 12.98
C LEU A 131 -18.49 -12.46 11.65
N CYS A 132 -17.47 -11.62 11.60
CA CYS A 132 -16.69 -11.35 10.40
C CYS A 132 -15.93 -12.60 9.92
N GLU A 133 -15.29 -13.34 10.83
CA GLU A 133 -14.48 -14.51 10.48
C GLU A 133 -15.31 -15.78 10.20
N SER A 134 -16.52 -15.90 10.78
CA SER A 134 -17.39 -17.06 10.58
C SER A 134 -18.46 -16.82 9.52
N ARG A 135 -19.56 -16.16 9.88
CA ARG A 135 -20.76 -16.01 9.02
C ARG A 135 -20.57 -14.96 7.93
N GLY A 136 -19.84 -13.89 8.24
CA GLY A 136 -19.50 -12.81 7.32
C GLY A 136 -18.40 -13.17 6.31
N ARG A 137 -17.64 -14.25 6.57
CA ARG A 137 -16.58 -14.77 5.70
C ARG A 137 -15.58 -13.70 5.19
N CYS A 138 -15.34 -12.65 5.97
CA CYS A 138 -14.42 -11.56 5.64
C CYS A 138 -13.01 -12.06 5.31
N ILE A 139 -12.60 -13.16 5.95
CA ILE A 139 -11.26 -13.74 5.81
C ILE A 139 -11.04 -14.45 4.46
N ARG A 140 -12.09 -14.63 3.65
CA ARG A 140 -12.00 -15.30 2.35
C ARG A 140 -11.27 -14.44 1.31
N GLU A 141 -11.45 -13.13 1.38
CA GLU A 141 -10.87 -12.15 0.45
C GLU A 141 -9.74 -11.33 1.09
N ARG A 142 -9.64 -11.36 2.43
CA ARG A 142 -8.65 -10.64 3.23
C ARG A 142 -8.02 -11.56 4.26
N THR A 143 -6.76 -11.94 4.06
CA THR A 143 -6.15 -12.97 4.92
C THR A 143 -5.75 -12.40 6.27
N SER A 144 -6.03 -13.17 7.33
CA SER A 144 -5.48 -12.93 8.66
C SER A 144 -3.96 -13.15 8.64
N PRO A 145 -3.14 -12.38 9.40
CA PRO A 145 -3.50 -11.40 10.42
C PRO A 145 -3.63 -9.96 9.91
N THR A 146 -3.23 -9.69 8.67
CA THR A 146 -3.02 -8.35 8.14
C THR A 146 -4.29 -7.74 7.52
N TYR A 147 -5.30 -8.56 7.22
CA TYR A 147 -6.54 -8.19 6.52
C TYR A 147 -6.29 -7.44 5.20
N VAL A 148 -5.13 -7.70 4.60
CA VAL A 148 -4.74 -7.19 3.29
C VAL A 148 -5.42 -8.06 2.23
N SER A 149 -5.81 -7.43 1.12
CA SER A 149 -6.38 -8.15 -0.01
C SER A 149 -5.33 -9.10 -0.60
N THR A 150 -5.68 -10.38 -0.73
CA THR A 150 -4.84 -11.39 -1.39
C THR A 150 -5.32 -11.72 -2.80
N THR A 151 -6.31 -10.98 -3.31
CA THR A 151 -6.89 -11.23 -4.63
C THR A 151 -6.88 -9.93 -5.42
N PRO A 152 -6.20 -9.87 -6.57
CA PRO A 152 -6.30 -8.70 -7.43
C PRO A 152 -7.74 -8.53 -7.92
N GLY A 153 -8.26 -7.31 -7.80
CA GLY A 153 -9.39 -6.88 -8.62
C GLY A 153 -10.76 -7.47 -8.31
N LEU A 154 -11.15 -7.67 -7.05
CA LEU A 154 -12.60 -7.61 -6.75
C LEU A 154 -13.05 -6.15 -6.86
N ALA A 155 -13.29 -5.74 -8.11
CA ALA A 155 -14.14 -4.61 -8.40
C ALA A 155 -15.45 -4.80 -7.62
N ALA A 156 -15.91 -3.75 -6.95
CA ALA A 156 -17.25 -3.69 -6.42
C ALA A 156 -18.24 -3.97 -7.57
N GLY A 157 -18.74 -5.21 -7.68
CA GLY A 157 -19.69 -5.58 -8.74
C GLY A 157 -19.65 -7.02 -9.24
N GLU A 158 -18.61 -7.81 -9.01
CA GLU A 158 -18.64 -9.22 -9.46
C GLU A 158 -19.42 -10.09 -8.47
N ARG A 159 -20.63 -10.49 -8.89
CA ARG A 159 -21.43 -11.50 -8.19
C ARG A 159 -20.64 -12.79 -8.12
N ILE A 160 -20.23 -13.17 -6.91
CA ILE A 160 -19.88 -14.56 -6.60
C ILE A 160 -21.07 -15.42 -7.05
N PRO A 161 -20.88 -16.43 -7.92
CA PRO A 161 -21.96 -17.34 -8.29
C PRO A 161 -22.39 -18.08 -7.03
N MET A 162 -23.54 -17.65 -6.51
CA MET A 162 -24.23 -18.26 -5.39
C MET A 162 -24.99 -19.46 -5.95
N TRP A 163 -24.42 -20.65 -5.72
CA TRP A 163 -25.03 -21.98 -5.79
C TRP A 163 -25.39 -22.52 -7.18
N GLY A 164 -24.71 -23.62 -7.55
CA GLY A 164 -25.30 -24.64 -8.39
C GLY A 164 -26.15 -25.56 -7.51
N GLY A 165 -27.40 -25.76 -7.92
CA GLY A 165 -28.41 -26.65 -7.37
C GLY A 165 -29.58 -26.69 -8.33
#